data_AF-A0A0G0DDM5-F1
#
_entry.id   AF-A0A0G0DDM5-F1
#
_cell.length_a   1.000
_cell.length_b   1.000
_cell.length_c   1.000
_cell.angle_alpha   90.00
_cell.angle_beta   90.00
_cell.angle_gamma   90.00
#
_symmetry.space_group_name_H-M   'P 1'
#
loop_
_entity.id
_entity.type
_entity.pdbx_description
1 polymer ?
#
loop_
_entity_poly.entity_id
_entity_poly.type
_entity_poly.pdbx_seq_one_letter_code
_entity_poly.pdbx_strand_id
1 'polypeptide(L)'
;MLELKKNKKAFLIGTLLGDSSFAGKKNKHILFGHCEKQKDYGKWKLDLISTEYGVGSKMCLAKSMTSPSGKRQNFYRFWTTVHHKFTSLYYRMIVDGKKRITDYVLKHFNEISLAILFMDDGSKESHKGKLKAFKFSLGGFPKEDVIKLSNLLLEKFNIHSKVYLEHNFYPYIRIGKKEDKERFINLIKDYIHPDMLYKIQVVSDLSYKIDKTESLITQTY
;
A
#
# COMPACT_ATOMS: atom_id res chain seq x y z
N MET A 1 -10.58 -9.71 7.90
CA MET A 1 -10.95 -10.17 6.54
C MET A 1 -12.39 -9.87 6.13
N LEU A 2 -13.40 -9.99 7.02
CA LEU A 2 -14.81 -9.71 6.66
C LEU A 2 -15.07 -8.24 6.29
N GLU A 3 -14.37 -7.30 6.94
CA GLU A 3 -14.50 -5.85 6.71
C GLU A 3 -13.89 -5.38 5.39
N LEU A 4 -12.77 -5.98 4.97
CA LEU A 4 -12.18 -5.77 3.63
C LEU A 4 -13.15 -6.14 2.50
N LYS A 5 -13.94 -7.20 2.68
CA LYS A 5 -14.98 -7.61 1.72
C LYS A 5 -16.16 -6.64 1.66
N LYS A 6 -16.44 -5.90 2.75
CA LYS A 6 -17.52 -4.90 2.77
C LYS A 6 -17.12 -3.59 2.07
N ASN A 7 -15.83 -3.23 2.08
CA ASN A 7 -15.32 -1.97 1.53
C ASN A 7 -14.47 -2.16 0.25
N LYS A 8 -15.01 -2.93 -0.70
CA LYS A 8 -14.40 -3.31 -1.99
C LYS A 8 -13.87 -2.13 -2.80
N LYS A 9 -14.59 -1.01 -2.79
CA LYS A 9 -14.22 0.21 -3.51
C LYS A 9 -12.97 0.85 -2.92
N ALA A 10 -12.90 0.94 -1.59
CA ALA A 10 -11.78 1.55 -0.90
C ALA A 10 -10.50 0.71 -1.04
N PHE A 11 -10.63 -0.62 -0.98
CA PHE A 11 -9.54 -1.53 -1.29
C PHE A 11 -8.97 -1.30 -2.71
N LEU A 12 -9.85 -1.24 -3.72
CA LEU A 12 -9.43 -1.03 -5.10
C LEU A 12 -8.82 0.37 -5.30
N ILE A 13 -9.33 1.40 -4.63
CA ILE A 13 -8.73 2.75 -4.65
C ILE A 13 -7.32 2.73 -4.07
N GLY A 14 -7.10 2.10 -2.91
CA GLY A 14 -5.76 1.98 -2.33
C GLY A 14 -4.79 1.26 -3.27
N THR A 15 -5.25 0.17 -3.90
CA THR A 15 -4.47 -0.59 -4.88
C THR A 15 -4.12 0.27 -6.10
N LEU A 16 -5.07 1.08 -6.57
CA LEU A 16 -4.89 1.97 -7.73
C LEU A 16 -4.06 3.20 -7.41
N LEU A 17 -4.01 3.64 -6.16
CA LEU A 17 -3.09 4.71 -5.77
C LEU A 17 -1.66 4.20 -5.65
N GLY A 18 -1.48 2.93 -5.27
CA GLY A 18 -0.18 2.27 -5.16
C GLY A 18 0.37 1.73 -6.49
N ASP A 19 0.86 0.49 -6.42
CA ASP A 19 1.67 -0.18 -7.45
C ASP A 19 0.91 -0.52 -8.74
N SER A 20 -0.43 -0.39 -8.75
CA SER A 20 -1.24 -0.83 -9.88
C SER A 20 -1.52 0.25 -10.92
N SER A 21 -1.82 -0.22 -12.13
CA SER A 21 -2.11 0.60 -13.29
C SER A 21 -3.36 0.11 -14.01
N PHE A 22 -4.04 1.02 -14.69
CA PHE A 22 -5.05 0.66 -15.68
C PHE A 22 -4.36 0.29 -16.98
N ALA A 23 -4.65 -0.89 -17.51
CA ALA A 23 -4.14 -1.36 -18.79
C ALA A 23 -5.28 -1.71 -19.75
N GLY A 24 -4.97 -1.82 -21.05
CA GLY A 24 -5.95 -2.09 -22.11
C GLY A 24 -6.34 -0.83 -22.91
N LYS A 25 -6.87 -1.06 -24.12
CA LYS A 25 -7.22 0.00 -25.09
C LYS A 25 -8.58 0.62 -24.78
N LYS A 26 -9.67 -0.04 -25.19
CA LYS A 26 -11.06 0.41 -24.96
C LYS A 26 -11.50 0.12 -23.52
N ASN A 27 -11.56 -1.16 -23.16
CA ASN A 27 -11.89 -1.59 -21.81
C ASN A 27 -10.64 -1.78 -20.97
N LYS A 28 -10.73 -1.42 -19.69
CA LYS A 28 -9.59 -1.45 -18.77
C LYS A 28 -9.56 -2.72 -17.93
N HIS A 29 -8.36 -3.16 -17.61
CA HIS A 29 -8.06 -4.16 -16.58
C HIS A 29 -7.03 -3.60 -15.60
N ILE A 30 -6.89 -4.25 -14.46
CA ILE A 30 -5.90 -3.87 -13.44
C ILE A 30 -4.63 -4.70 -13.65
N LEU A 31 -3.47 -4.04 -13.62
CA LEU A 31 -2.15 -4.64 -13.80
C LEU A 31 -1.19 -4.12 -12.72
N PHE A 32 -0.45 -5.01 -12.07
CA PHE A 32 0.60 -4.68 -11.10
C PHE A 32 1.67 -5.78 -11.04
N GLY A 33 2.73 -5.56 -10.25
CA GLY A 33 3.79 -6.54 -10.06
C GLY A 33 4.45 -6.44 -8.70
N HIS A 34 4.99 -7.56 -8.22
CA HIS A 34 5.66 -7.67 -6.92
C HIS A 34 6.86 -8.61 -7.03
N CYS A 35 7.87 -8.43 -6.17
CA CYS A 35 8.98 -9.37 -6.05
C CYS A 35 8.56 -10.66 -5.33
N GLU A 36 9.39 -11.69 -5.38
CA GLU A 36 9.15 -12.99 -4.72
C GLU A 36 8.69 -12.85 -3.26
N LYS A 37 9.32 -11.97 -2.46
CA LYS A 37 8.99 -11.79 -1.04
C LYS A 37 7.60 -11.20 -0.77
N GLN A 38 6.98 -10.60 -1.78
CA GLN A 38 5.66 -9.96 -1.72
C GLN A 38 4.66 -10.67 -2.65
N LYS A 39 5.00 -11.87 -3.12
CA LYS A 39 4.20 -12.61 -4.08
C LYS A 39 2.84 -12.98 -3.50
N ASP A 40 2.78 -13.43 -2.25
CA ASP A 40 1.52 -13.84 -1.63
C ASP A 40 0.64 -12.62 -1.33
N TYR A 41 1.23 -11.49 -0.94
CA TYR A 41 0.53 -10.21 -0.93
C TYR A 41 -0.07 -9.84 -2.30
N GLY A 42 0.73 -9.95 -3.38
CA GLY A 42 0.25 -9.68 -4.74
C GLY A 42 -0.88 -10.62 -5.18
N LYS A 43 -0.76 -11.91 -4.85
CA LYS A 43 -1.80 -12.91 -5.12
C LYS A 43 -3.08 -12.62 -4.33
N TRP A 44 -2.95 -12.30 -3.05
CA TRP A 44 -4.07 -11.92 -2.18
C TRP A 44 -4.84 -10.72 -2.75
N LYS A 45 -4.13 -9.67 -3.21
CA LYS A 45 -4.77 -8.54 -3.90
C LYS A 45 -5.52 -8.98 -5.15
N LEU A 46 -4.89 -9.80 -5.98
CA LEU A 46 -5.47 -10.28 -7.24
C LEU A 46 -6.73 -11.11 -7.00
N ASP A 47 -6.67 -12.07 -6.07
CA ASP A 47 -7.79 -12.95 -5.73
C ASP A 47 -8.98 -12.16 -5.18
N LEU A 48 -8.71 -11.14 -4.34
CA LEU A 48 -9.76 -10.29 -3.79
C LEU A 48 -10.42 -9.47 -4.91
N ILE A 49 -9.66 -8.83 -5.81
CA ILE A 49 -10.23 -8.09 -6.95
C ILE A 49 -11.03 -9.04 -7.85
N SER A 50 -10.48 -10.21 -8.15
CA SER A 50 -11.11 -11.25 -8.97
C SER A 50 -12.48 -11.65 -8.43
N THR A 51 -12.51 -12.01 -7.14
CA THR A 51 -13.73 -12.43 -6.43
C THR A 51 -14.75 -11.29 -6.36
N GLU A 52 -14.32 -10.08 -6.00
CA GLU A 52 -15.24 -8.98 -5.73
C GLU A 52 -15.87 -8.36 -6.98
N TYR A 53 -15.20 -8.49 -8.13
CA TYR A 53 -15.68 -7.95 -9.40
C TYR A 53 -16.13 -9.03 -10.39
N GLY A 54 -16.01 -10.31 -10.04
CA GLY A 54 -16.38 -11.43 -10.92
C GLY A 54 -15.59 -11.44 -12.22
N VAL A 55 -14.28 -11.20 -12.13
CA VAL A 55 -13.38 -11.09 -13.30
C VAL A 55 -12.39 -12.24 -13.31
N GLY A 56 -11.92 -12.64 -14.50
CA GLY A 56 -10.79 -13.55 -14.58
C GLY A 56 -9.51 -12.90 -14.06
N SER A 57 -8.55 -13.69 -13.63
CA SER A 57 -7.28 -13.21 -13.09
C SER A 57 -6.13 -14.13 -13.47
N LYS A 58 -4.95 -13.56 -13.71
CA LYS A 58 -3.73 -14.30 -14.05
C LYS A 58 -2.52 -13.73 -13.31
N MET A 59 -1.66 -14.63 -12.88
CA MET A 59 -0.33 -14.34 -12.34
C MET A 59 0.70 -15.10 -13.18
N CYS A 60 1.84 -14.47 -13.48
CA CYS A 60 2.98 -15.18 -14.06
C CYS A 60 4.31 -14.64 -13.52
N LEU A 61 5.34 -15.47 -13.58
CA LEU A 61 6.72 -15.01 -13.46
C LEU A 61 7.04 -14.15 -14.68
N ALA A 62 7.43 -12.89 -14.47
CA ALA A 62 7.71 -11.96 -15.56
C ALA A 62 9.20 -11.93 -15.90
N LYS A 63 10.07 -11.86 -14.89
CA LYS A 63 11.54 -11.85 -15.07
C LYS A 63 12.26 -12.12 -13.75
N SER A 64 13.50 -12.61 -13.84
CA SER A 64 14.47 -12.52 -12.75
C SER A 64 15.16 -11.17 -12.82
N MET A 65 15.08 -10.37 -11.76
CA MET A 65 15.67 -9.04 -11.64
C MET A 65 16.76 -9.01 -10.57
N THR A 66 17.79 -8.21 -10.77
CA THR A 66 18.71 -7.85 -9.69
C THR A 66 18.03 -6.81 -8.79
N SER A 67 17.94 -7.09 -7.49
CA SER A 67 17.45 -6.16 -6.48
C SER A 67 18.41 -4.97 -6.33
N PRO A 68 17.99 -3.87 -5.67
CA PRO A 68 18.90 -2.78 -5.29
C PRO A 68 20.09 -3.25 -4.44
N SER A 69 19.95 -4.39 -3.74
CA SER A 69 21.01 -5.02 -2.96
C SER A 69 21.92 -5.98 -3.77
N GLY A 70 21.79 -6.01 -5.10
CA GLY A 70 22.61 -6.85 -5.97
C GLY A 70 22.18 -8.32 -6.06
N LYS A 71 21.11 -8.73 -5.38
CA LYS A 71 20.64 -10.13 -5.36
C LYS A 71 19.62 -10.38 -6.47
N ARG A 72 19.77 -11.47 -7.23
CA ARG A 72 18.73 -11.89 -8.18
C ARG A 72 17.48 -12.30 -7.40
N GLN A 73 16.34 -11.79 -7.83
CA GLN A 73 15.02 -12.10 -7.29
C GLN A 73 14.01 -12.24 -8.42
N ASN A 74 13.08 -13.16 -8.28
CA ASN A 74 11.96 -13.27 -9.20
C ASN A 74 11.01 -12.08 -9.05
N PHE A 75 10.42 -11.68 -10.17
CA PHE A 75 9.40 -10.65 -10.23
C PHE A 75 8.17 -11.20 -10.91
N TYR A 76 7.03 -11.06 -10.25
CA TYR A 76 5.74 -11.56 -10.69
C TYR A 76 4.88 -10.43 -11.22
N ARG A 77 4.07 -10.74 -12.23
CA ARG A 77 3.07 -9.84 -12.79
C ARG A 77 1.68 -10.41 -12.55
N PHE A 78 0.75 -9.56 -12.16
CA PHE A 78 -0.62 -9.89 -11.80
C PHE A 78 -1.56 -9.03 -12.63
N TRP A 79 -2.60 -9.63 -13.21
CA TRP A 79 -3.59 -8.87 -13.95
C TRP A 79 -4.96 -9.52 -13.96
N THR A 80 -6.00 -8.70 -14.06
CA THR A 80 -7.38 -9.14 -14.27
C THR A 80 -7.73 -9.21 -15.76
N THR A 81 -8.87 -9.82 -16.10
CA THR A 81 -9.53 -9.55 -17.37
C THR A 81 -10.12 -8.13 -17.38
N VAL A 82 -10.48 -7.64 -18.56
CA VAL A 82 -11.10 -6.31 -18.71
C VAL A 82 -12.48 -6.26 -18.08
N HIS A 83 -12.86 -5.11 -17.52
CA HIS A 83 -14.16 -4.94 -16.88
C HIS A 83 -14.64 -3.48 -16.92
N HIS A 84 -15.94 -3.27 -17.19
CA HIS A 84 -16.52 -1.94 -17.34
C HIS A 84 -16.36 -1.05 -16.10
N LYS A 85 -16.38 -1.62 -14.88
CA LYS A 85 -16.12 -0.86 -13.64
C LYS A 85 -14.69 -0.32 -13.58
N PHE A 86 -13.69 -1.06 -14.09
CA PHE A 86 -12.32 -0.56 -14.17
C PHE A 86 -12.21 0.55 -15.21
N THR A 87 -12.93 0.44 -16.33
CA THR A 87 -13.05 1.53 -17.31
C THR A 87 -13.69 2.77 -16.71
N SER A 88 -14.75 2.61 -15.91
CA SER A 88 -15.39 3.74 -15.21
C SER A 88 -14.44 4.41 -14.21
N LEU A 89 -13.66 3.62 -13.45
CA LEU A 89 -12.65 4.15 -12.53
C LEU A 89 -11.51 4.85 -13.25
N TYR A 90 -11.08 4.34 -14.40
CA TYR A 90 -10.07 5.00 -15.24
C TYR A 90 -10.49 6.43 -15.56
N TYR A 91 -11.73 6.66 -16.04
CA TYR A 91 -12.21 8.00 -16.33
C TYR A 91 -12.37 8.91 -15.10
N ARG A 92 -12.43 8.34 -13.90
CA ARG A 92 -12.53 9.10 -12.63
C ARG A 92 -11.18 9.42 -12.00
N MET A 93 -10.12 8.71 -12.40
CA MET A 93 -8.80 8.81 -11.79
C MET A 93 -7.72 9.27 -12.75
N ILE A 94 -7.93 9.14 -14.07
CA ILE A 94 -7.00 9.60 -15.08
C ILE A 94 -7.49 10.94 -15.65
N VAL A 95 -6.72 11.99 -15.42
CA VAL A 95 -6.95 13.34 -15.95
C VAL A 95 -5.72 13.74 -16.75
N ASP A 96 -5.91 14.18 -17.98
CA ASP A 96 -4.84 14.53 -18.91
C ASP A 96 -3.77 13.43 -19.08
N GLY A 97 -4.24 12.18 -19.14
CA GLY A 97 -3.38 11.01 -19.30
C GLY A 97 -2.58 10.62 -18.05
N LYS A 98 -2.75 11.33 -16.92
CA LYS A 98 -2.03 11.04 -15.67
C LYS A 98 -2.98 10.60 -14.57
N LYS A 99 -2.50 9.71 -13.70
CA LYS A 99 -3.24 9.31 -12.50
C LYS A 99 -3.28 10.47 -11.51
N ARG A 100 -4.46 10.76 -10.96
CA ARG A 100 -4.72 11.88 -10.06
C ARG A 100 -5.45 11.43 -8.80
N ILE A 101 -5.26 12.18 -7.71
CA ILE A 101 -6.06 12.10 -6.48
C ILE A 101 -7.25 13.06 -6.63
N THR A 102 -8.27 12.59 -7.34
CA THR A 102 -9.49 13.34 -7.64
C THR A 102 -10.47 13.36 -6.46
N ASP A 103 -11.50 14.19 -6.51
CA ASP A 103 -12.55 14.23 -5.48
C ASP A 103 -13.25 12.87 -5.32
N TYR A 104 -13.36 12.11 -6.42
CA TYR A 104 -13.87 10.74 -6.38
C TYR A 104 -12.99 9.83 -5.53
N VAL A 105 -11.66 9.96 -5.65
CA VAL A 105 -10.70 9.23 -4.81
C VAL A 105 -10.88 9.65 -3.35
N LEU A 106 -10.82 10.95 -3.07
CA LEU A 106 -10.92 11.48 -1.69
C LEU A 106 -12.21 11.06 -0.99
N LYS A 107 -13.36 11.13 -1.69
CA LYS A 107 -14.67 10.71 -1.18
C LYS A 107 -14.72 9.24 -0.75
N HIS A 108 -13.98 8.38 -1.43
CA HIS A 108 -14.04 6.93 -1.24
C HIS A 108 -12.79 6.35 -0.56
N PHE A 109 -11.81 7.19 -0.24
CA PHE A 109 -10.61 6.80 0.49
C PHE A 109 -10.93 6.60 1.97
N ASN A 110 -10.51 5.49 2.56
CA ASN A 110 -10.68 5.21 3.99
C ASN A 110 -9.42 4.52 4.57
N GLU A 111 -9.50 4.00 5.80
CA GLU A 111 -8.46 3.24 6.48
C GLU A 111 -7.95 2.03 5.69
N ILE A 112 -8.82 1.35 4.93
CA ILE A 112 -8.42 0.26 4.04
C ILE A 112 -7.60 0.82 2.87
N SER A 113 -8.06 1.89 2.20
CA SER A 113 -7.29 2.52 1.13
C SER A 113 -5.91 2.95 1.61
N LEU A 114 -5.85 3.52 2.82
CA LEU A 114 -4.62 3.96 3.47
C LEU A 114 -3.67 2.78 3.75
N ALA A 115 -4.19 1.68 4.28
CA ALA A 115 -3.41 0.48 4.55
C ALA A 115 -2.83 -0.13 3.27
N ILE A 116 -3.63 -0.25 2.20
CA ILE A 116 -3.14 -0.77 0.92
C ILE A 116 -2.10 0.17 0.31
N LEU A 117 -2.36 1.48 0.30
CA LEU A 117 -1.40 2.46 -0.21
C LEU A 117 -0.08 2.42 0.58
N PHE A 118 -0.13 2.23 1.89
CA PHE A 118 1.08 2.07 2.70
C PHE A 118 1.82 0.76 2.40
N MET A 119 1.09 -0.33 2.18
CA MET A 119 1.71 -1.60 1.78
C MET A 119 2.39 -1.50 0.41
N ASP A 120 1.83 -0.75 -0.54
CA ASP A 120 2.45 -0.55 -1.85
C ASP A 120 3.62 0.47 -1.75
N ASP A 121 3.31 1.73 -1.48
CA ASP A 121 4.25 2.86 -1.58
C ASP A 121 4.74 3.43 -0.24
N GLY A 122 4.32 2.82 0.86
CA GLY A 122 4.74 3.22 2.20
C GLY A 122 6.10 2.65 2.62
N SER A 123 6.81 3.35 3.50
CA SER A 123 8.00 2.85 4.17
C SER A 123 8.12 3.42 5.57
N LYS A 124 8.92 2.76 6.42
CA LYS A 124 9.32 3.28 7.73
C LYS A 124 10.71 3.87 7.65
N GLU A 125 10.89 5.01 8.29
CA GLU A 125 12.18 5.61 8.53
C GLU A 125 12.62 5.25 9.95
N SER A 126 13.76 4.57 10.07
CA SER A 126 14.32 4.18 11.37
C SER A 126 15.72 4.75 11.54
N HIS A 127 16.05 5.14 12.76
CA HIS A 127 17.41 5.56 13.13
C HIS A 127 17.80 4.94 14.46
N LYS A 128 18.94 4.23 14.50
CA LYS A 128 19.42 3.48 15.67
C LYS A 128 18.34 2.57 16.27
N GLY A 129 17.67 1.79 15.41
CA GLY A 129 16.60 0.86 15.80
C GLY A 129 15.25 1.50 16.18
N LYS A 130 15.15 2.84 16.26
CA LYS A 130 13.93 3.55 16.66
C LYS A 130 13.18 4.09 15.45
N LEU A 131 11.86 3.90 15.41
CA LEU A 131 10.98 4.46 14.39
C LEU A 131 10.93 6.00 14.47
N LYS A 132 11.41 6.66 13.42
CA LYS A 132 11.37 8.12 13.29
C LYS A 132 10.10 8.59 12.60
N ALA A 133 9.74 7.99 11.48
CA ALA A 133 8.54 8.37 10.72
C ALA A 133 8.01 7.24 9.84
N PHE A 134 6.79 7.42 9.36
CA PHE A 134 6.29 6.73 8.18
C PHE A 134 6.33 7.69 6.99
N LYS A 135 6.70 7.15 5.83
CA LYS A 135 6.79 7.86 4.55
C LYS A 135 5.87 7.20 3.53
N PHE A 136 5.20 7.98 2.69
CA PHE A 136 4.50 7.51 1.49
C PHE A 136 5.16 8.12 0.26
N SER A 137 5.76 7.30 -0.58
CA SER A 137 6.44 7.74 -1.81
C SER A 137 5.41 7.93 -2.93
N LEU A 138 5.03 9.17 -3.21
CA LEU A 138 3.92 9.50 -4.12
C LEU A 138 4.43 10.23 -5.38
N GLY A 139 5.64 9.87 -5.83
CA GLY A 139 6.33 10.50 -6.96
C GLY A 139 5.58 10.40 -8.30
N GLY A 140 4.62 9.47 -8.42
CA GLY A 140 3.75 9.35 -9.58
C GLY A 140 2.59 10.37 -9.62
N PHE A 141 2.39 11.14 -8.55
CA PHE A 141 1.36 12.17 -8.44
C PHE A 141 1.96 13.57 -8.41
N PRO A 142 1.25 14.57 -8.94
CA PRO A 142 1.68 15.95 -8.82
C PRO A 142 1.51 16.45 -7.37
N LYS A 143 2.31 17.44 -6.99
CA LYS A 143 2.44 17.88 -5.58
C LYS A 143 1.10 18.33 -4.98
N GLU A 144 0.25 18.99 -5.75
CA GLU A 144 -1.07 19.44 -5.32
C GLU A 144 -2.00 18.28 -4.95
N ASP A 145 -1.91 17.15 -5.63
CA ASP A 145 -2.68 15.96 -5.29
C ASP A 145 -2.19 15.34 -3.98
N VAL A 146 -0.87 15.35 -3.77
CA VAL A 146 -0.26 14.86 -2.53
C VAL A 146 -0.60 15.76 -1.34
N ILE A 147 -0.74 17.07 -1.56
CA ILE A 147 -1.25 18.01 -0.55
C ILE A 147 -2.71 17.68 -0.20
N LYS A 148 -3.58 17.39 -1.18
CA LYS A 148 -4.97 16.97 -0.91
C LYS A 148 -5.01 15.72 -0.05
N LEU A 149 -4.18 14.72 -0.34
CA LEU A 149 -4.10 13.51 0.47
C LEU A 149 -3.60 13.81 1.89
N SER A 150 -2.58 14.67 2.04
CA SER A 150 -2.09 15.12 3.35
C SER A 150 -3.18 15.80 4.18
N ASN A 151 -4.01 16.66 3.56
CA ASN A 151 -5.13 17.31 4.23
C ASN A 151 -6.21 16.31 4.62
N LEU A 152 -6.53 15.35 3.75
CA LEU A 152 -7.47 14.27 4.05
C LEU A 152 -7.02 13.45 5.27
N LEU A 153 -5.72 13.18 5.42
CA LEU A 153 -5.20 12.46 6.60
C LEU A 153 -5.49 13.22 7.91
N LEU A 154 -5.39 14.54 7.89
CA LEU A 154 -5.72 15.38 9.03
C LEU A 154 -7.23 15.39 9.27
N GLU A 155 -8.02 15.74 8.25
CA GLU A 155 -9.47 15.94 8.37
C GLU A 155 -10.20 14.65 8.75
N LYS A 156 -9.81 13.52 8.16
CA LYS A 156 -10.54 12.26 8.31
C LYS A 156 -10.01 11.38 9.44
N PHE A 157 -8.70 11.42 9.70
CA PHE A 157 -8.06 10.50 10.64
C PHE A 157 -7.34 11.21 11.78
N ASN A 158 -7.34 12.55 11.80
CA ASN A 158 -6.61 13.35 12.77
C ASN A 158 -5.11 12.96 12.80
N ILE A 159 -4.52 12.74 11.62
CA ILE A 159 -3.11 12.41 11.43
C ILE A 159 -2.42 13.61 10.77
N HIS A 160 -1.57 14.30 11.52
CA HIS A 160 -0.77 15.37 10.96
C HIS A 160 0.39 14.80 10.16
N SER A 161 0.58 15.33 8.97
CA SER A 161 1.66 14.94 8.09
C SER A 161 2.23 16.15 7.37
N LYS A 162 3.41 15.97 6.76
CA LYS A 162 4.09 17.02 5.99
C LYS A 162 4.39 16.50 4.60
N VAL A 163 4.19 17.35 3.59
CA VAL A 163 4.55 17.06 2.19
C VAL A 163 5.95 17.60 1.91
N TYR A 164 6.77 16.75 1.32
CA TYR A 164 8.15 17.06 0.94
C TYR A 164 8.39 16.64 -0.52
N LEU A 165 9.54 17.03 -1.06
CA LEU A 165 10.02 16.60 -2.37
C LEU A 165 11.32 15.82 -2.20
N GLU A 166 11.36 14.60 -2.74
CA GLU A 166 12.57 13.80 -2.87
C GLU A 166 13.26 14.15 -4.20
N HIS A 167 14.57 14.37 -4.14
CA HIS A 167 15.37 14.88 -5.27
C HIS A 167 14.79 16.15 -5.91
N ASN A 168 14.08 17.00 -5.15
CA ASN A 168 13.39 18.21 -5.63
C ASN A 168 12.23 17.99 -6.62
N PHE A 169 11.87 16.74 -6.95
CA PHE A 169 10.84 16.45 -7.95
C PHE A 169 9.73 15.53 -7.46
N TYR A 170 10.06 14.51 -6.66
CA TYR A 170 9.11 13.44 -6.34
C TYR A 170 8.39 13.71 -5.02
N PRO A 171 7.09 14.01 -5.01
CA PRO A 171 6.41 14.33 -3.77
C PRO A 171 6.26 13.11 -2.87
N TYR A 172 6.35 13.32 -1.56
CA TYR A 172 6.09 12.30 -0.57
C TYR A 172 5.44 12.90 0.68
N ILE A 173 4.67 12.07 1.40
CA ILE A 173 4.09 12.43 2.70
C ILE A 173 4.95 11.81 3.80
N ARG A 174 5.16 12.57 4.89
CA ARG A 174 5.88 12.10 6.08
C ARG A 174 5.07 12.32 7.36
N ILE A 175 4.89 11.26 8.14
CA ILE A 175 4.23 11.26 9.46
C ILE A 175 5.31 11.09 10.53
N GLY A 176 5.66 12.17 11.23
CA GLY A 176 6.82 12.21 12.13
C GLY A 176 6.51 12.31 13.62
N LYS A 177 5.41 12.96 14.02
CA LYS A 177 5.06 13.12 15.44
C LYS A 177 4.69 11.77 16.05
N LYS A 178 4.96 11.60 17.35
CA LYS A 178 4.77 10.32 18.03
C LYS A 178 3.30 9.88 18.00
N GLU A 179 2.41 10.79 18.35
CA GLU A 179 0.98 10.58 18.47
C GLU A 179 0.35 10.24 17.11
N ASP A 180 0.77 10.94 16.05
CA ASP A 180 0.27 10.67 14.68
C ASP A 180 0.74 9.31 14.16
N LYS A 181 1.96 8.85 14.52
CA LYS A 181 2.44 7.50 14.17
C LYS A 181 1.64 6.41 14.88
N GLU A 182 1.31 6.61 16.16
CA GLU A 182 0.49 5.67 16.93
C GLU A 182 -0.94 5.59 16.37
N ARG A 183 -1.56 6.75 16.07
CA ARG A 183 -2.86 6.82 15.40
C ARG A 183 -2.83 6.10 14.06
N PHE A 184 -1.80 6.37 13.26
CA PHE A 184 -1.62 5.73 11.96
C PHE A 184 -1.53 4.20 12.05
N ILE A 185 -0.69 3.66 12.94
CA ILE A 185 -0.57 2.21 13.13
C ILE A 185 -1.89 1.61 13.60
N ASN A 186 -2.53 2.20 14.60
CA ASN A 186 -3.80 1.69 15.11
C ASN A 186 -4.90 1.67 14.06
N LEU A 187 -4.87 2.61 13.12
CA LEU A 187 -5.83 2.70 12.02
C LEU A 187 -5.65 1.59 10.97
N ILE A 188 -4.42 1.17 10.70
CA ILE A 188 -4.14 0.28 9.55
C ILE A 188 -3.76 -1.16 9.93
N LYS A 189 -3.32 -1.40 11.17
CA LYS A 189 -2.66 -2.66 11.57
C LYS A 189 -3.47 -3.92 11.24
N ASP A 190 -4.80 -3.85 11.34
CA ASP A 190 -5.70 -4.99 11.12
C ASP A 190 -5.91 -5.32 9.63
N TYR A 191 -5.41 -4.47 8.73
CA TYR A 191 -5.48 -4.64 7.28
C TYR A 191 -4.14 -5.01 6.63
N ILE A 192 -3.05 -5.06 7.41
CA ILE A 192 -1.71 -5.35 6.90
C ILE A 192 -1.56 -6.85 6.62
N HIS A 193 -1.16 -7.17 5.39
CA HIS A 193 -0.83 -8.53 4.99
C HIS A 193 0.45 -9.02 5.70
N PRO A 194 0.54 -10.32 6.08
CA PRO A 194 1.72 -10.88 6.75
C PRO A 194 3.06 -10.54 6.08
N ASP A 195 3.17 -10.71 4.75
CA ASP A 195 4.36 -10.35 3.96
C ASP A 195 4.79 -8.89 4.09
N MET A 196 3.89 -8.01 4.53
CA MET A 196 4.08 -6.57 4.59
C MET A 196 4.27 -6.05 6.02
N LEU A 197 4.21 -6.92 7.03
CA LEU A 197 4.37 -6.56 8.45
C LEU A 197 5.70 -5.87 8.76
N TYR A 198 6.75 -6.21 8.01
CA TYR A 198 8.07 -5.57 8.15
C TYR A 198 8.03 -4.05 7.93
N LYS A 199 7.02 -3.52 7.23
CA LYS A 199 6.84 -2.07 7.02
C LYS A 199 6.33 -1.34 8.27
N ILE A 200 5.69 -2.03 9.22
CA ILE A 200 5.17 -1.43 10.46
C ILE A 200 5.91 -1.83 11.73
N GLN A 201 6.46 -3.05 11.79
CA GLN A 201 7.13 -3.56 13.00
C GLN A 201 8.45 -2.85 13.27
N VAL A 202 8.79 -2.60 14.53
CA VAL A 202 10.14 -2.16 14.92
C VAL A 202 10.92 -3.31 15.56
N VAL A 203 12.26 -3.22 15.53
CA VAL A 203 13.14 -4.28 16.06
C VAL A 203 12.88 -4.57 17.55
N SER A 204 12.44 -3.57 18.32
CA SER A 204 12.04 -3.75 19.73
C SER A 204 10.83 -4.66 19.92
N ASP A 205 9.97 -4.81 18.90
CA ASP A 205 8.81 -5.70 18.96
C ASP A 205 9.21 -7.17 18.73
N LEU A 206 10.37 -7.40 18.10
CA LEU A 206 10.92 -8.73 17.82
C LEU A 206 11.69 -9.27 19.04
N SER A 207 12.46 -8.43 19.75
CA SER A 207 13.15 -8.84 20.98
C SER A 207 12.15 -9.24 22.08
N TYR A 208 11.03 -8.54 22.19
CA TYR A 208 9.98 -8.84 23.18
C TYR A 208 9.28 -10.20 22.93
N LYS A 209 9.25 -10.69 21.69
CA LYS A 209 8.74 -12.04 21.38
C LYS A 209 9.78 -13.13 21.68
N ILE A 210 11.06 -12.88 21.43
CA ILE A 210 12.13 -13.84 21.73
C ILE A 210 12.22 -14.07 23.24
N ASP A 211 12.22 -13.00 24.05
CA ASP A 211 12.26 -13.09 25.53
C ASP A 211 11.08 -13.88 26.11
N LYS A 212 9.87 -13.71 25.57
CA LYS A 212 8.68 -14.45 26.04
C LYS A 212 8.68 -15.91 25.63
N THR A 213 9.37 -16.27 24.54
CA THR A 213 9.45 -17.66 24.11
C THR A 213 10.49 -18.41 24.95
N GLU A 214 11.61 -17.77 25.32
CA GLU A 214 12.61 -18.34 26.23
C GLU A 214 12.11 -18.43 27.69
N SER A 215 11.27 -17.49 28.15
CA SER A 215 10.69 -17.55 29.51
C SER A 215 9.64 -18.65 29.69
N LEU A 216 9.00 -19.10 28.60
CA LEU A 216 8.02 -20.21 28.63
C LEU A 216 8.71 -21.58 28.59
N ILE A 217 9.89 -21.66 27.98
CA ILE A 217 10.67 -22.91 27.91
C ILE A 217 11.37 -23.21 29.25
N THR A 218 11.68 -22.18 30.04
CA THR A 218 12.36 -22.33 31.34
C THR A 218 11.43 -22.61 32.54
N GLN A 219 10.10 -22.60 32.36
CA GLN A 219 9.13 -22.94 33.41
C GLN A 219 8.55 -24.37 33.31
N THR A 220 9.13 -25.24 32.48
CA THR A 220 8.65 -26.62 32.28
C THR A 220 9.66 -27.68 32.76
N TYR A 221 10.36 -27.42 33.87
CA TYR A 221 11.16 -28.42 34.58
C TYR A 221 10.78 -28.45 36.06
#